data_AF-A0A6P7H6I5-F1
#
_entry.id   AF-A0A6P7H6I5-F1
#
_cell.length_a   1.000
_cell.length_b   1.000
_cell.length_c   1.000
_cell.angle_alpha   90.00
_cell.angle_beta   90.00
_cell.angle_gamma   90.00
#
_symmetry.space_group_name_H-M   'P 1'
#
loop_
_entity.id
_entity.type
_entity.pdbx_description
1 polymer ?
#
loop_
_entity_poly.entity_id
_entity_poly.type
_entity_poly.pdbx_seq_one_letter_code
_entity_poly.pdbx_strand_id
1 'polypeptide(L)'
;MINPAETVEQDKNETRNSEEQLEDFSSSDSVADPDYIQDQDYLSESDDIPQPTTIQDKQLTMKRKAQPEEWIRNKAKRLRNSGKEYVTKSKEKKMRPVRKVGRPCTDKCKLKCANKFTEEQRQAIFKVYYDLPDIERKRFYIF
;
A
#
# COMPACT_ATOMS: atom_id res chain seq x y z
N MET A 1 -46.54 -34.78 20.51
CA MET A 1 -45.95 -35.58 19.42
C MET A 1 -44.46 -35.33 19.47
N ILE A 2 -43.71 -36.38 19.78
CA ILE A 2 -42.26 -36.40 20.03
C ILE A 2 -41.57 -36.66 18.68
N ASN A 3 -40.49 -35.92 18.37
CA ASN A 3 -39.45 -36.43 17.47
C ASN A 3 -38.05 -35.96 17.97
N PRO A 4 -37.10 -36.89 18.16
CA PRO A 4 -35.75 -36.66 18.69
C PRO A 4 -34.61 -36.79 17.64
N ALA A 5 -33.37 -36.55 18.09
CA ALA A 5 -32.05 -36.98 17.59
C ALA A 5 -31.53 -36.36 16.26
N GLU A 6 -30.32 -35.74 16.19
CA GLU A 6 -28.96 -36.35 16.04
C GLU A 6 -28.90 -37.34 14.84
N THR A 7 -27.96 -37.35 13.88
CA THR A 7 -26.52 -37.03 13.82
C THR A 7 -25.99 -37.28 12.39
N VAL A 8 -24.84 -36.67 12.05
CA VAL A 8 -23.66 -37.19 11.30
C VAL A 8 -23.72 -37.43 9.77
N GLU A 9 -22.87 -36.63 9.09
CA GLU A 9 -21.93 -36.89 7.99
C GLU A 9 -22.08 -38.14 7.12
N GLN A 10 -21.95 -37.97 5.79
CA GLN A 10 -21.15 -38.89 4.96
C GLN A 10 -20.73 -38.28 3.63
N ASP A 11 -19.44 -38.50 3.35
CA ASP A 11 -18.62 -38.08 2.23
C ASP A 11 -19.17 -38.37 0.83
N LYS A 12 -18.81 -37.50 -0.12
CA LYS A 12 -18.72 -37.85 -1.53
C LYS A 12 -17.32 -37.50 -2.04
N ASN A 13 -16.39 -38.41 -1.77
CA ASN A 13 -15.11 -38.49 -2.45
C ASN A 13 -15.31 -39.38 -3.68
N GLU A 14 -15.32 -38.82 -4.89
CA GLU A 14 -15.12 -39.63 -6.09
C GLU A 14 -14.42 -38.82 -7.22
N THR A 15 -13.11 -39.05 -7.28
CA THR A 15 -12.24 -39.22 -8.45
C THR A 15 -12.21 -38.23 -9.62
N ARG A 16 -10.96 -37.76 -9.85
CA ARG A 16 -10.17 -37.94 -11.08
C ARG A 16 -10.68 -37.22 -12.33
N ASN A 17 -10.00 -36.14 -12.69
CA ASN A 17 -9.33 -36.15 -13.99
C ASN A 17 -8.08 -35.27 -14.00
N SER A 18 -6.99 -35.89 -14.40
CA SER A 18 -5.72 -35.34 -14.82
C SER A 18 -5.90 -34.63 -16.15
N GLU A 19 -5.65 -33.33 -16.19
CA GLU A 19 -5.31 -32.60 -17.41
C GLU A 19 -4.56 -31.33 -16.99
N GLU A 20 -3.25 -31.50 -16.81
CA GLU A 20 -2.30 -30.39 -16.88
C GLU A 20 -2.37 -29.84 -18.31
N GLN A 21 -3.21 -28.83 -18.53
CA GLN A 21 -3.02 -27.92 -19.66
C GLN A 21 -1.80 -27.06 -19.34
N LEU A 22 -0.62 -27.61 -19.63
CA LEU A 22 0.58 -26.82 -19.92
C LEU A 22 0.30 -26.03 -21.20
N GLU A 23 -0.31 -24.87 -21.03
CA GLU A 23 -0.35 -23.89 -22.12
C GLU A 23 1.08 -23.45 -22.39
N ASP A 24 1.56 -23.88 -23.55
CA ASP A 24 2.80 -23.49 -24.19
C ASP A 24 2.78 -21.97 -24.41
N PHE A 25 3.31 -21.23 -23.43
CA PHE A 25 3.61 -19.82 -23.55
C PHE A 25 4.77 -19.68 -24.54
N SER A 26 4.44 -19.76 -25.83
CA SER A 26 5.34 -19.39 -26.92
C SER A 26 5.73 -17.93 -26.73
N SER A 27 6.88 -17.74 -26.09
CA SER A 27 7.55 -16.46 -25.90
C SER A 27 8.11 -16.03 -27.27
N SER A 28 7.23 -15.46 -28.10
CA SER A 28 7.64 -14.71 -29.30
C SER A 28 8.20 -13.35 -28.86
N ASP A 29 9.43 -13.41 -28.33
CA ASP A 29 10.26 -12.25 -28.02
C ASP A 29 10.96 -11.78 -29.30
N SER A 30 10.18 -11.19 -30.21
CA SER A 30 10.73 -10.45 -31.36
C SER A 30 10.92 -8.99 -30.98
N VAL A 31 11.95 -8.74 -30.16
CA VAL A 31 12.57 -7.42 -30.03
C VAL A 31 13.44 -7.14 -31.26
N ALA A 32 12.78 -6.92 -32.40
CA ALA A 32 13.41 -6.22 -33.50
C ALA A 32 13.37 -4.73 -33.13
N ASP A 33 14.43 -4.23 -32.48
CA ASP A 33 14.65 -2.80 -32.37
C ASP A 33 14.80 -2.25 -33.80
N PRO A 34 13.95 -1.30 -34.24
CA PRO A 34 14.10 -0.67 -35.54
C PRO A 34 15.47 0.02 -35.60
N ASP A 35 16.21 -0.31 -36.65
CA ASP A 35 17.59 0.07 -36.92
C ASP A 35 18.00 1.42 -36.30
N TYR A 36 18.92 1.35 -35.35
CA TYR A 36 19.67 2.51 -34.86
C TYR A 36 20.40 3.14 -36.04
N ILE A 37 19.86 4.24 -36.57
CA ILE A 37 20.56 5.06 -37.54
C ILE A 37 21.77 5.64 -36.80
N GLN A 38 22.93 5.05 -37.05
CA GLN A 38 24.21 5.61 -36.68
C GLN A 38 24.43 6.81 -37.59
N ASP A 39 24.02 8.00 -37.15
CA ASP A 39 24.37 9.25 -37.79
C ASP A 39 25.90 9.40 -37.72
N GLN A 40 26.57 8.90 -38.77
CA GLN A 40 27.96 9.21 -39.06
C GLN A 40 28.03 10.66 -39.53
N ASP A 41 28.96 11.39 -38.92
CA ASP A 41 29.40 12.73 -39.26
C ASP A 41 29.42 12.98 -40.79
N TYR A 42 28.55 13.85 -41.28
CA TYR A 42 28.84 14.65 -42.47
C TYR A 42 29.08 16.09 -42.02
N LEU A 43 30.36 16.35 -41.76
CA LEU A 43 30.91 17.69 -41.72
C LEU A 43 30.78 18.27 -43.15
N SER A 44 29.74 19.07 -43.40
CA SER A 44 29.67 19.89 -44.61
C SER A 44 30.21 21.27 -44.28
N GLU A 45 31.45 21.53 -44.67
CA GLU A 45 32.02 22.87 -44.74
C GLU A 45 31.19 23.73 -45.70
N SER A 46 30.53 24.75 -45.14
CA SER A 46 30.06 25.90 -45.88
C SER A 46 30.25 27.13 -45.00
N ASP A 47 31.25 27.93 -45.38
CA ASP A 47 31.51 29.26 -44.86
C ASP A 47 30.31 30.18 -45.10
N ASP A 48 29.50 30.39 -44.08
CA ASP A 48 28.72 31.61 -43.93
C ASP A 48 28.49 31.81 -42.43
N ILE A 49 28.93 32.94 -41.88
CA ILE A 49 28.89 33.25 -40.45
C ILE A 49 27.59 34.00 -40.15
N PRO A 50 26.59 33.42 -39.45
CA PRO A 50 25.54 34.18 -38.83
C PRO A 50 25.93 34.46 -37.37
N GLN A 51 25.75 35.74 -37.00
CA GLN A 51 25.90 36.35 -35.68
C GLN A 51 25.43 35.49 -34.50
N PRO A 52 26.04 35.63 -33.31
CA PRO A 52 25.72 34.83 -32.13
C PRO A 52 24.29 35.11 -31.65
N THR A 53 23.37 34.23 -32.02
CA THR A 53 22.11 34.11 -31.30
C THR A 53 22.43 33.43 -29.98
N THR A 54 22.07 34.07 -28.87
CA THR A 54 22.26 33.55 -27.52
C THR A 54 21.55 32.21 -27.37
N ILE A 55 22.30 31.12 -27.56
CA ILE A 55 21.91 29.77 -27.16
C ILE A 55 21.76 29.85 -25.65
N GLN A 56 20.51 29.90 -25.17
CA GLN A 56 20.26 29.70 -23.75
C GLN A 56 20.63 28.25 -23.47
N ASP A 57 21.80 28.06 -22.85
CA ASP A 57 22.24 26.77 -22.35
C ASP A 57 21.11 26.16 -21.54
N LYS A 58 20.51 25.10 -22.09
CA LYS A 58 19.49 24.32 -21.38
C LYS A 58 20.22 23.63 -20.23
N GLN A 59 20.26 24.29 -19.09
CA GLN A 59 20.81 23.76 -17.83
C GLN A 59 20.27 22.34 -17.65
N LEU A 60 21.17 21.36 -17.66
CA LEU A 60 20.82 19.96 -17.41
C LEU A 60 20.20 19.88 -16.02
N THR A 61 18.88 19.69 -15.94
CA THR A 61 18.21 19.57 -14.65
C THR A 61 18.71 18.33 -13.94
N MET A 62 19.33 18.49 -12.78
CA MET A 62 19.72 17.36 -11.94
C MET A 62 18.54 16.42 -11.70
N LYS A 63 18.82 15.11 -11.62
CA LYS A 63 17.84 14.12 -11.17
C LYS A 63 17.25 14.56 -9.82
N ARG A 64 15.92 14.54 -9.70
CA ARG A 64 15.24 14.91 -8.45
C ARG A 64 15.66 13.94 -7.33
N LYS A 65 16.01 14.47 -6.16
CA LYS A 65 16.24 13.65 -4.96
C LYS A 65 14.92 13.00 -4.55
N ALA A 66 14.93 11.69 -4.29
CA ALA A 66 13.78 11.01 -3.73
C ALA A 66 13.49 11.53 -2.31
N GLN A 67 12.21 11.70 -1.98
CA GLN A 67 11.73 12.07 -0.64
C GLN A 67 10.66 11.08 -0.19
N PRO A 68 11.06 9.87 0.28
CA PRO A 68 10.12 8.82 0.64
C PRO A 68 9.09 9.25 1.69
N GLU A 69 9.45 10.15 2.60
CA GLU A 69 8.61 10.61 3.71
C GLU A 69 7.40 11.42 3.25
N GLU A 70 7.54 12.09 2.10
CA GLU A 70 6.51 12.88 1.44
C GLU A 70 5.71 12.08 0.42
N TRP A 71 6.12 10.85 0.10
CA TRP A 71 5.30 9.98 -0.72
C TRP A 71 3.95 9.80 -0.07
N ILE A 72 2.88 10.08 -0.83
CA ILE A 72 1.49 10.01 -0.36
C ILE A 72 1.20 8.69 0.38
N ARG A 73 1.83 7.58 -0.06
CA ARG A 73 1.67 6.25 0.56
C ARG A 73 2.28 6.21 1.96
N ASN A 74 3.50 6.75 2.11
CA ASN A 74 4.24 6.72 3.37
C ASN A 74 3.64 7.71 4.36
N LYS A 75 3.26 8.91 3.90
CA LYS A 75 2.51 9.89 4.69
C LYS A 75 1.19 9.31 5.21
N ALA A 76 0.39 8.69 4.34
CA ALA A 76 -0.87 8.05 4.75
C ALA A 76 -0.64 6.86 5.71
N LYS A 77 0.38 6.03 5.46
CA LYS A 77 0.75 4.93 6.36
C LYS A 77 1.13 5.45 7.75
N ARG A 78 1.98 6.47 7.82
CA ARG A 78 2.42 7.12 9.07
C ARG A 78 1.23 7.67 9.85
N LEU A 79 0.36 8.46 9.18
CA LEU A 79 -0.84 9.02 9.81
C LEU A 79 -1.78 7.93 10.33
N ARG A 80 -2.05 6.90 9.51
CA ARG A 80 -2.88 5.74 9.89
C ARG A 80 -2.31 4.99 11.08
N ASN A 81 -0.99 4.75 11.11
CA ASN A 81 -0.33 4.08 12.23
C ASN A 81 -0.46 4.92 13.52
N SER A 82 -0.31 6.23 13.44
CA SER A 82 -0.49 7.16 14.57
C SER A 82 -1.96 7.42 14.95
N GLY A 83 -2.93 6.79 14.26
CA GLY A 83 -4.36 7.02 14.52
C GLY A 83 -4.86 8.41 14.13
N LYS A 84 -4.07 9.19 13.38
CA LYS A 84 -4.44 10.53 12.91
C LYS A 84 -5.30 10.47 11.66
N GLU A 85 -5.94 11.59 11.36
CA GLU A 85 -6.70 11.74 10.13
C GLU A 85 -5.81 11.63 8.90
N TYR A 86 -6.32 10.98 7.86
CA TYR A 86 -5.59 10.81 6.60
C TYR A 86 -6.52 10.67 5.41
N VAL A 87 -6.00 10.99 4.23
CA VAL A 87 -6.72 10.85 2.96
C VAL A 87 -6.39 9.51 2.32
N THR A 88 -7.41 8.78 1.87
CA THR A 88 -7.22 7.52 1.13
C THR A 88 -6.70 7.80 -0.27
N LYS A 89 -5.96 6.83 -0.83
CA LYS A 89 -5.49 6.90 -2.22
C LYS A 89 -6.54 6.51 -3.27
N SER A 90 -7.78 6.25 -2.86
CA SER A 90 -8.87 5.94 -3.80
C SER A 90 -9.18 7.14 -4.70
N LYS A 91 -9.81 6.91 -5.85
CA LYS A 91 -10.23 7.96 -6.78
C LYS A 91 -11.02 9.08 -6.08
N GLU A 92 -11.88 8.68 -5.13
CA GLU A 92 -12.71 9.58 -4.32
C GLU A 92 -11.96 10.33 -3.20
N LYS A 93 -10.68 10.01 -2.92
CA LYS A 93 -9.84 10.65 -1.89
C LYS A 93 -10.57 10.86 -0.55
N LYS A 94 -11.20 9.81 -0.03
CA LYS A 94 -11.98 9.88 1.22
C LYS A 94 -11.10 10.25 2.41
N MET A 95 -11.56 11.22 3.19
CA MET A 95 -10.98 11.58 4.48
C MET A 95 -11.35 10.51 5.53
N ARG A 96 -10.36 9.99 6.24
CA ARG A 96 -10.54 9.07 7.37
C ARG A 96 -10.30 9.85 8.66
N PRO A 97 -11.27 9.90 9.58
CA PRO A 97 -11.16 10.72 10.78
C PRO A 97 -10.10 10.18 11.75
N VAL A 98 -9.69 11.03 12.68
CA VAL A 98 -8.84 10.67 13.82
C VAL A 98 -9.51 9.56 14.64
N ARG A 99 -8.72 8.57 15.07
CA ARG A 99 -9.19 7.50 15.94
C ARG A 99 -9.44 8.03 17.35
N LYS A 100 -10.49 7.54 17.98
CA LYS A 100 -10.89 7.92 19.35
C LYS A 100 -11.15 6.68 20.18
N VAL A 101 -11.06 6.83 21.50
CA VAL A 101 -11.49 5.78 22.44
C VAL A 101 -12.98 5.53 22.21
N GLY A 102 -13.35 4.26 22.06
CA GLY A 102 -14.75 3.86 21.91
C GLY A 102 -15.50 3.92 23.25
N ARG A 103 -16.83 3.82 23.19
CA ARG A 103 -17.67 3.69 24.39
C ARG A 103 -17.18 2.54 25.30
N PRO A 104 -17.37 2.63 26.62
CA PRO A 104 -17.08 1.52 27.52
C PRO A 104 -17.90 0.28 27.15
N CYS A 105 -17.42 -0.88 27.60
CA CYS A 105 -18.18 -2.11 27.47
C CYS A 105 -19.48 -2.01 28.28
N THR A 106 -20.53 -2.68 27.81
CA THR A 106 -21.81 -2.76 28.54
C THR A 106 -21.72 -3.73 29.71
N ASP A 107 -22.69 -3.69 30.62
CA ASP A 107 -22.75 -4.55 31.81
C ASP A 107 -22.84 -6.05 31.48
N LYS A 108 -23.24 -6.39 30.25
CA LYS A 108 -23.27 -7.77 29.74
C LYS A 108 -21.88 -8.31 29.38
N CYS A 109 -20.83 -7.51 29.51
CA CYS A 109 -19.46 -7.93 29.20
C CYS A 109 -18.98 -8.99 30.21
N LYS A 110 -18.71 -10.21 29.73
CA LYS A 110 -18.18 -11.33 30.53
C LYS A 110 -16.91 -10.96 31.33
N LEU A 111 -16.08 -10.08 30.76
CA LEU A 111 -14.81 -9.66 31.34
C LEU A 111 -14.93 -8.50 32.34
N LYS A 112 -16.13 -7.90 32.47
CA LYS A 112 -16.42 -6.74 33.34
C LYS A 112 -15.46 -5.57 33.12
N CYS A 113 -15.08 -5.30 31.86
CA CYS A 113 -14.05 -4.32 31.52
C CYS A 113 -14.34 -2.91 32.07
N ALA A 114 -15.60 -2.48 32.07
CA ALA A 114 -16.02 -1.17 32.59
C ALA A 114 -15.72 -0.98 34.09
N ASN A 115 -15.68 -2.06 34.86
CA ASN A 115 -15.36 -2.01 36.29
C ASN A 115 -13.86 -2.14 36.57
N LYS A 116 -13.10 -2.71 35.61
CA LYS A 116 -11.66 -2.95 35.75
C LYS A 116 -10.81 -1.78 35.30
N PHE A 117 -11.29 -1.02 34.31
CA PHE A 117 -10.56 0.11 33.75
C PHE A 117 -11.39 1.37 33.88
N THR A 118 -10.80 2.39 34.52
CA THR A 118 -11.38 3.73 34.53
C THR A 118 -11.26 4.37 33.15
N GLU A 119 -12.07 5.39 32.86
CA GLU A 119 -12.02 6.07 31.56
C GLU A 119 -10.64 6.68 31.29
N GLU A 120 -9.98 7.22 32.32
CA GLU A 120 -8.62 7.75 32.24
C GLU A 120 -7.60 6.67 31.86
N GLN A 121 -7.69 5.48 32.45
CA GLN A 121 -6.81 4.36 32.10
C GLN A 121 -7.02 3.92 30.65
N ARG A 122 -8.27 3.90 30.18
CA ARG A 122 -8.59 3.58 28.77
C ARG A 122 -7.98 4.60 27.81
N GLN A 123 -8.03 5.89 28.15
CA GLN A 123 -7.40 6.96 27.39
C GLN A 123 -5.87 6.85 27.41
N ALA A 124 -5.27 6.53 28.56
CA ALA A 124 -3.84 6.34 28.69
C ALA A 124 -3.34 5.16 27.82
N ILE A 125 -3.99 4.00 27.91
CA ILE A 125 -3.70 2.82 27.08
C ILE A 125 -3.83 3.17 25.59
N PHE A 126 -4.91 3.87 25.22
CA PHE A 126 -5.13 4.31 23.85
C PHE A 126 -4.02 5.22 23.34
N LYS A 127 -3.62 6.22 24.13
CA LYS A 127 -2.54 7.15 23.78
C LYS A 127 -1.23 6.40 23.58
N VAL A 128 -0.82 5.58 24.55
CA VAL A 128 0.41 4.77 24.46
C VAL A 128 0.41 3.92 23.20
N TYR A 129 -0.70 3.22 22.91
CA TYR A 129 -0.82 2.37 21.72
C TYR A 129 -0.68 3.13 20.40
N TYR A 130 -1.27 4.33 20.29
CA TYR A 130 -1.21 5.12 19.05
C TYR A 130 0.08 5.92 18.90
N ASP A 131 0.76 6.25 20.00
CA ASP A 131 2.08 6.89 20.00
C ASP A 131 3.19 5.95 19.49
N LEU A 132 2.97 4.62 19.51
CA LEU A 132 3.91 3.66 18.93
C LEU A 132 4.08 3.88 17.41
N PRO A 133 5.32 3.98 16.91
CA PRO A 133 5.59 4.38 15.52
C PRO A 133 5.27 3.29 14.49
N ASP A 134 5.47 2.02 14.86
CA ASP A 134 5.36 0.91 13.94
C ASP A 134 4.29 -0.12 14.35
N ILE A 135 3.77 -0.83 13.36
CA ILE A 135 2.74 -1.86 13.55
C ILE A 135 3.27 -3.05 14.35
N GLU A 136 4.55 -3.39 14.23
CA GLU A 136 5.16 -4.48 14.99
C GLU A 136 5.15 -4.18 16.48
N ARG A 137 5.58 -2.97 16.88
CA ARG A 137 5.53 -2.53 18.27
C ARG A 137 4.11 -2.53 18.83
N LYS A 138 3.12 -2.15 18.01
CA LYS A 138 1.70 -2.23 18.39
C LYS A 138 1.24 -3.67 18.62
N ARG A 139 1.72 -4.63 17.82
CA ARG A 139 1.43 -6.05 18.02
C ARG A 139 2.03 -6.56 19.32
N PHE A 140 3.30 -6.25 19.58
CA PHE A 140 3.96 -6.60 20.84
C PHE A 140 3.29 -5.97 22.06
N TYR A 141 2.69 -4.79 21.93
CA TYR A 141 1.97 -4.16 23.05
C TYR A 141 0.68 -4.90 23.46
N ILE A 142 0.08 -5.68 22.55
CA ILE A 142 -1.18 -6.40 22.80
C ILE A 142 -0.92 -7.85 23.25
N PHE A 143 0.24 -8.42 22.91
CA PHE A 143 0.67 -9.77 23.30
C PHE A 143 1.28 -9.77 24.71
#